data_AF-A0A1Z2XMU5-F1
#
_entry.id   AF-A0A1Z2XMU5-F1
#
_cell.length_a   1.000
_cell.length_b   1.000
_cell.length_c   1.000
_cell.angle_alpha   90.00
_cell.angle_beta   90.00
_cell.angle_gamma   90.00
#
_symmetry.space_group_name_H-M   'P 1'
#
loop_
_entity.id
_entity.type
_entity.pdbx_description
1 polymer ?
#
loop_
_entity_poly.entity_id
_entity_poly.type
_entity_poly.pdbx_seq_one_letter_code
_entity_poly.pdbx_strand_id
1 'polypeptide(L)' 'MSVLGGCEEKNKTPVLEERVCPNCGNEVEVFTIKGRLIDDFTCACGYVFQKEEQIVPKVRDSNAPQS' A
#
# COMPACT_ATOMS: atom_id res chain seq x y z
N MET A 1 14.10 -29.15 -20.69
CA MET A 1 13.39 -29.20 -19.40
C MET A 1 12.61 -27.92 -19.25
N SER A 2 11.29 -28.01 -19.39
CA SER A 2 10.37 -26.89 -19.20
C SER A 2 10.31 -26.52 -17.72
N VAL A 3 10.71 -25.30 -17.38
CA VAL A 3 10.31 -24.66 -16.13
C VAL A 3 9.26 -23.61 -16.47
N LEU A 4 8.05 -24.11 -16.72
CA LEU A 4 6.84 -23.31 -16.52
C LEU A 4 6.79 -22.99 -15.02
N GLY A 5 7.05 -21.74 -14.67
CA GLY A 5 6.94 -21.24 -13.30
C GLY A 5 6.56 -19.77 -13.38
N GLY A 6 5.29 -19.51 -13.67
CA GLY A 6 4.74 -18.17 -13.78
C GLY A 6 4.94 -17.37 -12.50
N CYS A 7 5.01 -16.05 -12.66
CA CYS A 7 4.69 -15.04 -11.64
C CYS A 7 4.68 -13.66 -12.32
N GLU A 8 3.77 -13.49 -13.27
CA GLU A 8 3.32 -12.16 -13.74
C GLU A 8 2.25 -11.57 -12.80
N GLU A 9 2.32 -11.86 -11.49
CA GLU A 9 1.46 -11.22 -10.48
C GLU A 9 2.10 -9.93 -9.92
N LYS A 10 2.89 -9.23 -10.74
CA LYS A 10 3.72 -8.09 -10.30
C LYS A 10 2.95 -6.82 -9.93
N ASN A 11 1.62 -6.86 -9.82
CA ASN A 11 0.82 -5.63 -9.67
C ASN A 11 -0.10 -5.59 -8.43
N LYS A 12 -0.28 -6.69 -7.70
CA LYS A 12 -1.21 -6.73 -6.54
C LYS A 12 -0.73 -7.50 -5.32
N THR A 13 0.38 -8.22 -5.38
CA THR A 13 0.88 -8.92 -4.19
C THR A 13 1.42 -7.89 -3.19
N PRO A 14 0.91 -7.85 -1.94
CA PRO A 14 1.49 -7.02 -0.90
C PRO A 14 2.92 -7.48 -0.61
N VAL A 15 3.83 -6.51 -0.56
CA VAL A 15 5.22 -6.72 -0.17
C VAL A 15 5.32 -6.45 1.32
N LEU A 16 5.91 -7.38 2.07
CA LEU A 16 6.26 -7.17 3.46
C LEU A 16 7.48 -6.24 3.50
N GLU A 17 7.35 -5.11 4.18
CA GLU A 17 8.45 -4.17 4.43
C GLU A 17 8.56 -3.88 5.93
N GLU A 18 9.79 -3.67 6.40
CA GLU A 18 10.07 -3.29 7.78
C GLU A 18 10.20 -1.77 7.87
N ARG A 19 9.36 -1.14 8.71
CA ARG A 19 9.39 0.31 8.95
C ARG A 19 9.71 0.61 10.39
N VAL A 20 10.63 1.55 10.61
CA VAL A 20 10.99 2.02 11.94
C VAL A 20 9.92 3.00 12.44
N CYS A 21 9.37 2.72 13.63
CA CYS A 21 8.41 3.58 14.29
C CYS A 21 9.07 4.91 14.68
N PRO A 22 8.55 6.07 14.22
CA PRO A 22 9.12 7.37 14.58
C PRO A 22 8.90 7.74 16.05
N ASN A 23 7.99 7.05 16.76
CA ASN A 23 7.69 7.32 18.16
C ASN A 23 8.66 6.59 19.12
N CYS A 24 8.89 5.30 18.90
CA CYS A 24 9.69 4.47 19.81
C CYS A 24 10.96 3.88 19.20
N GLY A 25 11.17 4.01 17.88
CA GLY A 25 12.33 3.45 17.19
C GLY A 25 12.28 1.94 16.94
N ASN A 26 11.15 1.27 17.23
CA ASN A 26 11.00 -0.16 16.99
C ASN A 26 10.68 -0.45 15.52
N GLU A 27 11.16 -1.60 15.04
CA GLU A 27 10.84 -2.13 13.71
C GLU A 27 9.42 -2.71 13.72
N VAL A 28 8.63 -2.33 12.72
CA VAL A 28 7.25 -2.78 12.53
C VAL A 28 7.11 -3.34 11.14
N GLU A 29 6.63 -4.57 11.05
CA GLU A 29 6.33 -5.23 9.80
C GLU A 29 5.03 -4.66 9.22
N VAL A 30 5.13 -4.07 8.03
CA VAL A 30 4.00 -3.47 7.33
C VAL A 30 3.86 -4.07 5.94
N PHE A 31 2.63 -4.16 5.44
CA PHE A 31 2.39 -4.55 4.06
C PHE A 31 2.21 -3.33 3.18
N THR A 32 3.00 -3.26 2.10
CA THR A 32 2.93 -2.19 1.13
C THR A 32 2.63 -2.72 -0.28
N ILE A 33 1.89 -1.95 -1.07
CA ILE A 33 1.77 -2.16 -2.51
C ILE A 33 2.31 -0.90 -3.19
N LYS A 34 3.35 -1.07 -4.01
CA LYS A 34 4.05 0.05 -4.70
C LYS A 34 4.52 1.14 -3.72
N GLY A 35 4.99 0.74 -2.53
CA GLY A 35 5.48 1.64 -1.49
C GLY A 35 4.41 2.33 -0.65
N ARG A 36 3.13 1.95 -0.81
CA ARG A 36 2.00 2.49 -0.04
C ARG A 36 1.44 1.47 0.93
N LEU A 37 1.18 1.88 2.16
CA LEU A 37 0.54 1.03 3.17
C LEU A 37 -0.87 0.64 2.72
N ILE A 38 -1.16 -0.66 2.71
CA ILE A 38 -2.48 -1.16 2.33
C ILE A 38 -3.46 -1.29 3.50
N ASP A 39 -2.92 -1.36 4.71
CA ASP A 39 -3.67 -1.61 5.94
C ASP A 39 -3.13 -0.75 7.09
N ASP A 40 -3.84 -0.74 8.21
CA ASP A 40 -3.41 -0.01 9.40
C ASP A 40 -2.54 -0.90 10.30
N PHE A 41 -1.34 -0.42 10.62
CA PHE A 41 -0.38 -1.17 11.43
C PHE A 41 -0.18 -0.46 12.76
N THR A 42 -0.49 -1.16 13.86
CA THR A 42 -0.29 -0.62 15.20
C THR A 42 1.04 -1.10 15.77
N CYS A 43 1.94 -0.18 16.06
CA CYS A 43 3.16 -0.46 16.78
C CYS A 43 2.84 -0.75 18.25
N ALA A 44 3.66 -1.59 18.91
CA ALA A 44 3.51 -1.91 20.33
C ALA A 44 3.54 -0.70 21.27
N CYS A 45 4.11 0.44 20.83
CA CYS A 45 4.10 1.69 21.59
C CYS A 45 2.77 2.47 21.50
N GLY A 46 1.81 2.02 20.69
CA GLY A 46 0.52 2.68 20.45
C GLY A 46 0.49 3.62 19.24
N TYR A 47 1.58 3.73 18.48
CA TYR A 47 1.59 4.48 17.23
C TYR A 47 0.90 3.69 16.10
N VAL A 48 -0.03 4.32 15.38
CA VAL A 48 -0.77 3.70 14.27
C VAL A 48 -0.27 4.25 12.94
N PHE A 49 0.28 3.36 12.10
CA PHE A 49 0.56 3.63 10.70
C PHE A 49 -0.75 3.53 9.92
N GLN A 50 -1.28 4.65 9.45
CA GLN A 50 -2.51 4.66 8.67
C GLN A 50 -2.25 4.15 7.25
N LYS A 51 -3.18 3.34 6.73
CA LYS A 51 -3.15 2.93 5.32
C LYS A 51 -3.18 4.16 4.42
N GLU A 52 -2.35 4.14 3.39
CA GLU A 52 -2.27 5.25 2.44
C GLU A 52 -3.25 4.98 1.31
N GLU A 53 -4.49 5.48 1.48
CA GLU A 53 -5.54 5.30 0.49
C GLU A 53 -5.07 5.87 -0.84
N GLN A 54 -5.19 5.05 -1.89
CA GLN A 54 -4.90 5.47 -3.24
C GLN A 54 -5.90 6.56 -3.57
N ILE A 55 -5.47 7.82 -3.50
CA ILE A 55 -6.10 8.92 -4.24
C ILE A 55 -6.08 8.54 -5.71
N VAL A 56 -7.03 7.71 -6.12
CA VAL A 56 -7.54 7.72 -7.47
C VAL A 56 -8.00 9.16 -7.67
N PRO A 57 -7.33 9.97 -8.50
CA PRO A 57 -7.90 11.24 -8.86
C PRO A 57 -9.28 10.90 -9.43
N LYS A 58 -10.34 11.29 -8.71
CA LYS A 58 -11.70 11.23 -9.24
C LYS A 58 -11.60 11.96 -10.56
N VAL A 59 -11.63 11.20 -11.66
CA VAL A 59 -11.78 11.75 -12.98
C VAL A 59 -13.09 12.52 -12.85
N ARG A 60 -13.00 13.85 -12.84
CA ARG A 60 -14.19 14.66 -13.02
C ARG A 60 -14.59 14.33 -14.44
N ASP A 61 -15.55 13.42 -14.59
CA ASP A 61 -16.40 13.36 -15.76
C ASP A 61 -17.08 14.73 -15.85
N SER A 62 -16.37 15.72 -16.37
CA SER A 62 -16.94 16.93 -16.93
C SER A 62 -17.59 16.55 -18.25
N ASN A 63 -18.56 15.63 -18.21
CA ASN A 63 -19.68 15.70 -19.13
C ASN A 63 -20.55 16.86 -18.61
N ALA A 64 -20.10 18.08 -18.89
CA ALA A 64 -20.95 19.24 -18.80
C ALA A 64 -21.99 19.09 -19.94
N PRO A 65 -23.30 19.08 -19.65
CA PRO A 65 -24.29 19.17 -20.71
C PRO A 65 -24.06 20.50 -21.44
N GLN A 66 -23.80 20.43 -22.75
CA GLN A 66 -23.87 21.60 -23.60
C GLN A 66 -25.29 22.16 -23.51
N SER A 67 -25.42 23.42 -23.09
CA SER A 67 -26.66 24.19 -23.21
C SER A 67 -26.35 25.59 -23.68
#